data_AF-A0A9C8WE68-F1
#
_entry.id   AF-A0A9C8WE68-F1
#
_cell.length_a   1.000
_cell.length_b   1.000
_cell.length_c   1.000
_cell.angle_alpha   90.00
_cell.angle_beta   90.00
_cell.angle_gamma   90.00
#
_symmetry.space_group_name_H-M   'P 1'
#
loop_
_entity.id
_entity.type
_entity.pdbx_description
1 polymer ?
#
loop_
_entity_poly.entity_id
_entity_poly.type
_entity_poly.pdbx_seq_one_letter_code
_entity_poly.pdbx_strand_id
1 'polypeptide(L)'
;IGLSDVIREYGLIFIVLLAFAVFIVTSLLKKPGPRQQYHRLLLKLPLIGSLVRGFNSSRFARTFSILTASGVPVLEGLRISSSVISNIPMRSAVEDAATMVKEGASIHTALERSGYFPPMTIQLIASGENSGRLEEMLERAADSQEREMESTVATLVGLFEPFMILFMGVMVLLIVLAILLPIFDLNQLVK
;
A
#
# COMPACT_ATOMS: atom_id res chain seq x y z
N ILE A 1 35.02 -21.09 10.59
CA ILE A 1 34.75 -20.30 9.37
C ILE A 1 33.75 -19.24 9.77
N GLY A 2 34.23 -18.02 10.03
CA GLY A 2 33.47 -17.01 10.76
C GLY A 2 32.64 -16.12 9.83
N LEU A 3 31.64 -15.44 10.41
CA LEU A 3 30.85 -14.41 9.72
C LEU A 3 31.75 -13.33 9.07
N SER A 4 32.96 -13.11 9.60
CA SER A 4 33.97 -12.19 9.05
C SER A 4 34.44 -12.55 7.64
N ASP A 5 34.60 -13.85 7.35
CA ASP A 5 35.05 -14.30 6.03
C ASP A 5 33.92 -14.13 5.00
N VAL A 6 32.69 -14.43 5.40
CA VAL A 6 31.48 -14.25 4.56
C VAL A 6 31.26 -12.77 4.22
N ILE A 7 31.44 -11.85 5.17
CA ILE A 7 31.25 -10.41 4.94
C ILE A 7 32.38 -9.83 4.09
N ARG A 8 33.64 -10.24 4.31
CA ARG A 8 34.78 -9.76 3.49
C ARG A 8 34.74 -10.30 2.06
N GLU A 9 34.30 -11.53 1.85
CA GLU A 9 34.37 -12.21 0.55
C GLU A 9 33.06 -12.08 -0.25
N TYR A 10 31.89 -12.10 0.41
CA TYR A 10 30.57 -12.02 -0.23
C TYR A 10 29.84 -10.69 -0.02
N GLY A 11 30.36 -9.75 0.77
CA GLY A 11 29.72 -8.45 1.02
C GLY A 11 29.52 -7.63 -0.27
N LEU A 12 30.56 -7.56 -1.12
CA LEU A 12 30.47 -6.93 -2.43
C LEU A 12 29.49 -7.67 -3.36
N ILE A 13 29.48 -9.01 -3.33
CA ILE A 13 28.56 -9.82 -4.12
C ILE A 13 27.12 -9.55 -3.71
N PHE A 14 26.82 -9.42 -2.41
CA PHE A 14 25.48 -9.12 -1.91
C PHE A 14 24.99 -7.74 -2.34
N ILE A 15 25.86 -6.72 -2.28
CA ILE A 15 25.54 -5.36 -2.76
C ILE A 15 25.28 -5.38 -4.27
N VAL A 16 26.11 -6.08 -5.06
CA VAL A 16 25.93 -6.21 -6.52
C VAL A 16 24.64 -6.97 -6.84
N LEU A 17 24.34 -8.06 -6.13
CA LEU A 17 23.08 -8.81 -6.29
C LEU A 17 21.88 -7.94 -5.94
N LEU A 18 21.94 -7.17 -4.86
CA LEU A 18 20.87 -6.27 -4.47
C LEU A 18 20.67 -5.17 -5.52
N ALA A 19 21.73 -4.53 -5.98
CA ALA A 19 21.68 -3.52 -7.03
C ALA A 19 21.13 -4.10 -8.34
N PHE A 20 21.55 -5.32 -8.71
CA PHE A 20 21.06 -6.02 -9.89
C PHE A 20 19.59 -6.42 -9.76
N ALA A 21 19.16 -6.89 -8.59
CA ALA A 21 17.77 -7.19 -8.29
C ALA A 21 16.91 -5.93 -8.37
N VAL A 22 17.35 -4.81 -7.78
CA VAL A 22 16.67 -3.51 -7.88
C VAL A 22 16.60 -3.04 -9.33
N PHE A 23 17.68 -3.18 -10.11
CA PHE A 23 17.71 -2.84 -11.52
C PHE A 23 16.72 -3.69 -12.33
N ILE A 24 16.68 -5.01 -12.11
CA ILE A 24 15.73 -5.91 -12.77
C ILE A 24 14.30 -5.54 -12.39
N VAL A 25 14.00 -5.35 -11.10
CA VAL A 25 12.65 -5.00 -10.63
C VAL A 25 12.21 -3.67 -11.24
N THR A 26 13.03 -2.63 -11.14
CA THR A 26 12.71 -1.31 -11.70
C THR A 26 12.58 -1.35 -13.23
N SER A 27 13.41 -2.14 -13.93
CA SER A 27 13.34 -2.30 -15.38
C SER A 27 12.09 -3.09 -15.82
N LEU A 28 11.73 -4.15 -15.10
CA LEU A 28 10.52 -4.93 -15.35
C LEU A 28 9.26 -4.12 -15.07
N LEU A 29 9.24 -3.29 -14.03
CA LEU A 29 8.11 -2.42 -13.69
C LEU A 29 7.88 -1.27 -14.69
N LYS A 30 8.83 -0.99 -15.60
CA LYS A 30 8.60 -0.09 -16.74
C LYS A 30 7.68 -0.71 -17.80
N LYS A 31 7.58 -2.04 -17.87
CA LYS A 31 6.69 -2.74 -18.81
C LYS A 31 5.26 -2.74 -18.26
N PRO A 32 4.23 -2.54 -19.12
CA PRO A 32 2.84 -2.38 -18.67
C PRO A 32 2.28 -3.63 -17.95
N GLY A 33 2.61 -4.84 -18.42
CA GLY A 33 2.14 -6.09 -17.81
C GLY A 33 2.64 -6.32 -16.37
N PRO A 34 3.96 -6.38 -16.13
CA PRO A 34 4.52 -6.56 -14.77
C PRO A 34 4.08 -5.46 -13.80
N ARG A 35 3.94 -4.21 -14.30
CA ARG A 35 3.44 -3.10 -13.49
C ARG A 35 2.02 -3.35 -12.98
N GLN A 36 1.11 -3.83 -13.82
CA GLN A 36 -0.26 -4.12 -13.40
C GLN A 36 -0.32 -5.27 -12.38
N GLN A 37 0.49 -6.31 -12.57
CA GLN A 37 0.58 -7.42 -11.62
C GLN A 37 1.14 -6.97 -10.25
N TYR A 38 2.18 -6.12 -10.26
CA TYR A 38 2.71 -5.53 -9.03
C TYR A 38 1.64 -4.72 -8.28
N HIS A 39 0.92 -3.86 -8.98
CA HIS A 39 -0.17 -3.08 -8.36
C HIS A 39 -1.29 -3.98 -7.83
N ARG A 40 -1.58 -5.11 -8.48
CA ARG A 40 -2.56 -6.10 -8.01
C ARG A 40 -2.04 -6.87 -6.79
N LEU A 41 -0.75 -7.17 -6.73
CA LEU A 41 -0.10 -7.83 -5.60
C LEU A 41 -0.15 -6.92 -4.35
N LEU A 42 0.14 -5.63 -4.50
CA LEU A 42 0.06 -4.66 -3.41
C LEU A 42 -1.32 -4.67 -2.71
N LEU A 43 -2.41 -4.82 -3.47
CA LEU A 43 -3.77 -4.87 -2.92
C LEU A 43 -4.05 -6.14 -2.10
N LYS A 44 -3.26 -7.22 -2.26
CA LYS A 44 -3.43 -8.49 -1.54
C LYS A 44 -2.66 -8.57 -0.23
N LEU A 45 -1.69 -7.69 -0.01
CA LEU A 45 -0.85 -7.73 1.18
C LEU A 45 -1.63 -7.21 2.41
N PRO A 46 -1.59 -7.91 3.56
CA PRO A 46 -2.13 -7.38 4.80
C PRO A 46 -1.32 -6.13 5.19
N LEU A 47 -1.98 -5.06 5.65
CA LEU A 47 -1.42 -3.71 5.90
C LEU A 47 -1.17 -2.85 4.66
N ILE A 48 -0.35 -3.31 3.70
CA ILE A 48 -0.05 -2.49 2.51
C ILE A 48 -1.30 -2.33 1.64
N GLY A 49 -2.10 -3.40 1.51
CA GLY A 49 -3.33 -3.37 0.73
C GLY A 49 -4.38 -2.42 1.30
N SER A 50 -4.56 -2.37 2.62
CA SER A 50 -5.49 -1.41 3.26
C SER A 50 -5.01 0.02 3.07
N LEU A 51 -3.71 0.28 3.22
CA LEU A 51 -3.13 1.62 2.99
C LEU A 51 -3.31 2.08 1.54
N VAL A 52 -3.00 1.21 0.57
CA VAL A 52 -3.14 1.52 -0.86
C VAL A 52 -4.61 1.75 -1.21
N ARG A 53 -5.54 0.92 -0.71
CA ARG A 53 -6.99 1.11 -0.92
C ARG A 53 -7.47 2.41 -0.29
N GLY A 54 -7.11 2.70 0.95
CA GLY A 54 -7.49 3.92 1.67
C GLY A 54 -7.02 5.18 0.96
N PHE A 55 -5.73 5.25 0.60
CA PHE A 55 -5.14 6.38 -0.11
C PHE A 55 -5.81 6.66 -1.46
N ASN A 56 -6.00 5.62 -2.29
CA ASN A 56 -6.62 5.78 -3.60
C ASN A 56 -8.12 6.11 -3.49
N SER A 57 -8.83 5.53 -2.53
CA SER A 57 -10.25 5.79 -2.30
C SER A 57 -10.50 7.19 -1.76
N SER A 58 -9.64 7.67 -0.85
CA SER A 58 -9.67 9.06 -0.35
C SER A 58 -9.50 10.06 -1.50
N ARG A 59 -8.44 9.91 -2.32
CA ARG A 59 -8.21 10.79 -3.47
C ARG A 59 -9.37 10.78 -4.46
N PHE A 60 -9.84 9.58 -4.80
CA PHE A 60 -11.00 9.41 -5.67
C PHE A 60 -12.23 10.12 -5.11
N ALA A 61 -12.60 9.85 -3.85
CA ALA A 61 -13.79 10.43 -3.22
C ALA A 61 -13.68 11.95 -3.09
N ARG A 62 -12.50 12.47 -2.74
CA ARG A 62 -12.24 13.91 -2.63
C ARG A 62 -12.39 14.61 -3.98
N THR A 63 -11.72 14.11 -5.02
CA THR A 63 -11.83 14.66 -6.37
C THR A 63 -13.26 14.57 -6.89
N PHE A 64 -13.93 13.44 -6.65
CA PHE A 64 -15.30 13.25 -7.12
C PHE A 64 -16.29 14.16 -6.38
N SER A 65 -16.11 14.38 -5.08
CA SER A 65 -16.89 15.34 -4.29
C SER A 65 -16.76 16.75 -4.86
N ILE A 66 -15.54 17.24 -5.09
CA ILE A 66 -15.28 18.57 -5.65
C ILE A 66 -15.93 18.75 -7.02
N LEU A 67 -15.82 17.75 -7.89
CA LEU A 67 -16.43 17.81 -9.23
C LEU A 67 -17.96 17.79 -9.16
N THR A 68 -18.51 16.96 -8.28
CA THR A 68 -19.96 16.88 -8.06
C THR A 68 -20.51 18.19 -7.50
N ALA A 69 -19.82 18.80 -6.53
CA ALA A 69 -20.13 20.13 -5.98
C ALA A 69 -20.10 21.23 -7.05
N SER A 70 -19.19 21.09 -8.02
CA SER A 70 -19.05 22.03 -9.15
C SER A 70 -20.09 21.80 -10.25
N GLY A 71 -21.05 20.89 -10.06
CA GLY A 71 -22.09 20.57 -11.03
C GLY A 71 -21.59 19.77 -12.24
N VAL A 72 -20.39 19.18 -12.18
CA VAL A 72 -19.87 18.34 -13.25
C VAL A 72 -20.75 17.09 -13.36
N PRO A 73 -21.19 16.69 -14.57
CA PRO A 73 -21.98 15.49 -14.75
C PRO A 73 -21.30 14.26 -14.14
N VAL A 74 -22.06 13.45 -13.39
CA VAL A 74 -21.58 12.27 -12.65
C VAL A 74 -20.65 11.38 -13.47
N LEU A 75 -21.03 11.08 -14.72
CA LEU A 75 -20.24 10.23 -15.61
C LEU A 75 -18.85 10.82 -15.90
N GLU A 76 -18.80 12.13 -16.15
CA GLU A 76 -17.53 12.83 -16.38
C GLU A 76 -16.74 12.97 -15.08
N GLY A 77 -17.43 13.21 -13.96
CA GLY A 77 -16.85 13.21 -12.63
C GLY A 77 -16.14 11.89 -12.28
N LEU A 78 -16.75 10.74 -12.62
CA LEU A 78 -16.15 9.41 -12.46
C LEU A 78 -14.89 9.25 -13.32
N ARG A 79 -14.93 9.67 -14.59
CA ARG A 79 -13.78 9.60 -15.50
C ARG A 79 -12.62 10.49 -15.08
N ILE A 80 -12.90 11.72 -14.63
CA ILE A 80 -11.85 12.62 -14.14
C ILE A 80 -11.26 12.07 -12.83
N SER A 81 -12.11 11.62 -11.91
CA SER A 81 -11.68 11.06 -10.62
C SER A 81 -10.91 9.75 -10.76
N SER A 82 -11.10 8.96 -11.81
CA SER A 82 -10.27 7.78 -12.06
C SER A 82 -8.81 8.16 -12.37
N SER A 83 -8.58 9.31 -13.00
CA SER A 83 -7.24 9.76 -13.41
C SER A 83 -6.29 10.03 -12.23
N VAL A 84 -6.84 10.41 -11.06
CA VAL A 84 -6.06 10.67 -9.84
C VAL A 84 -5.71 9.40 -9.06
N ILE A 85 -6.32 8.25 -9.39
CA ILE A 85 -6.02 6.95 -8.80
C ILE A 85 -4.68 6.46 -9.33
N SER A 86 -3.71 6.27 -8.44
CA SER A 86 -2.36 5.79 -8.80
C SER A 86 -2.34 4.27 -9.01
N ASN A 87 -3.22 3.53 -8.35
CA ASN A 87 -3.31 2.09 -8.50
C ASN A 87 -4.05 1.67 -9.79
N ILE A 88 -3.35 1.03 -10.73
CA ILE A 88 -3.90 0.68 -12.06
C ILE A 88 -5.17 -0.20 -11.97
N PRO A 89 -5.19 -1.33 -11.22
CA PRO A 89 -6.42 -2.10 -11.01
C PRO A 89 -7.60 -1.28 -10.48
N MET A 90 -7.37 -0.41 -9.48
CA MET A 90 -8.43 0.46 -8.95
C MET A 90 -8.90 1.50 -9.96
N ARG A 91 -7.99 2.06 -10.76
CA ARG A 91 -8.33 3.00 -11.83
C ARG A 91 -9.22 2.32 -12.88
N SER A 92 -8.81 1.16 -13.36
CA SER A 92 -9.59 0.36 -14.31
C SER A 92 -10.97 0.04 -13.75
N ALA A 93 -11.07 -0.30 -12.46
CA ALA A 93 -12.35 -0.55 -11.82
C ALA A 93 -13.29 0.67 -11.83
N VAL A 94 -12.77 1.90 -11.70
CA VAL A 94 -13.59 3.12 -11.80
C VAL A 94 -13.97 3.41 -13.25
N GLU A 95 -13.08 3.16 -14.21
CA GLU A 95 -13.38 3.29 -15.64
C GLU A 95 -14.47 2.30 -16.09
N ASP A 96 -14.39 1.06 -15.62
CA ASP A 96 -15.40 0.03 -15.80
C ASP A 96 -16.72 0.43 -15.12
N ALA A 97 -16.64 0.98 -13.90
CA ALA A 97 -17.82 1.49 -13.19
C ALA A 97 -18.50 2.65 -13.94
N ALA A 98 -17.73 3.58 -14.52
CA ALA A 98 -18.27 4.65 -15.36
C ALA A 98 -19.01 4.08 -16.58
N THR A 99 -18.49 3.00 -17.18
CA THR A 99 -19.16 2.31 -18.29
C THR A 99 -20.49 1.70 -17.84
N MET A 100 -20.53 1.04 -16.69
CA MET A 100 -21.77 0.48 -16.14
C MET A 100 -22.79 1.55 -15.76
N VAL A 101 -22.35 2.68 -15.20
CA VAL A 101 -23.23 3.82 -14.87
C VAL A 101 -23.82 4.44 -16.13
N LYS A 102 -23.04 4.51 -17.22
CA LYS A 102 -23.55 4.95 -18.53
C LYS A 102 -24.66 4.02 -19.05
N GLU A 103 -24.61 2.74 -18.72
CA GLU A 103 -25.62 1.72 -19.05
C GLU A 103 -26.82 1.72 -18.07
N GLY A 104 -26.81 2.57 -17.03
CA GLY A 104 -27.90 2.74 -16.08
C GLY A 104 -27.73 2.00 -14.74
N ALA A 105 -26.56 1.41 -14.48
CA ALA A 105 -26.26 0.89 -13.14
C ALA A 105 -26.07 2.02 -12.13
N SER A 106 -26.36 1.75 -10.86
CA SER A 106 -26.03 2.66 -9.76
C SER A 106 -24.52 2.75 -9.54
N ILE A 107 -24.05 3.90 -9.06
CA ILE A 107 -22.63 4.17 -8.81
C ILE A 107 -22.08 3.20 -7.77
N HIS A 108 -22.80 3.01 -6.67
CA HIS A 108 -22.33 2.15 -5.57
C HIS A 108 -22.19 0.68 -6.02
N THR A 109 -23.16 0.13 -6.75
CA THR A 109 -23.10 -1.26 -7.24
C THR A 109 -21.97 -1.44 -8.26
N ALA A 110 -21.77 -0.46 -9.14
CA ALA A 110 -20.71 -0.49 -10.13
C ALA A 110 -19.31 -0.51 -9.47
N LEU A 111 -19.09 0.31 -8.43
CA LEU A 111 -17.82 0.35 -7.69
C LEU A 111 -17.63 -0.89 -6.79
N GLU A 112 -18.69 -1.36 -6.15
CA GLU A 112 -18.68 -2.53 -5.25
C GLU A 112 -18.24 -3.81 -5.98
N ARG A 113 -18.63 -3.96 -7.25
CA ARG A 113 -18.27 -5.13 -8.08
C ARG A 113 -16.76 -5.39 -8.17
N SER A 114 -15.94 -4.34 -8.04
CA SER A 114 -14.48 -4.47 -8.07
C SER A 114 -13.88 -5.07 -6.79
N GLY A 115 -14.58 -4.93 -5.65
CA GLY A 115 -14.09 -5.31 -4.33
C GLY A 115 -12.86 -4.51 -3.84
N TYR A 116 -12.48 -3.43 -4.52
CA TYR A 116 -11.31 -2.63 -4.15
C TYR A 116 -11.60 -1.46 -3.23
N PHE A 117 -12.82 -0.95 -3.25
CA PHE A 117 -13.22 0.18 -2.42
C PHE A 117 -13.60 -0.30 -1.01
N PRO A 118 -13.17 0.42 0.05
CA PRO A 118 -13.57 0.12 1.42
C PRO A 118 -15.11 0.13 1.58
N PRO A 119 -15.69 -0.78 2.40
CA PRO A 119 -17.14 -0.87 2.56
C PRO A 119 -17.80 0.43 3.00
N MET A 120 -17.15 1.19 3.88
CA MET A 120 -17.64 2.50 4.34
C MET A 120 -17.79 3.50 3.18
N THR A 121 -16.82 3.54 2.26
CA THR A 121 -16.89 4.40 1.08
C THR A 121 -18.08 4.02 0.19
N ILE A 122 -18.28 2.72 -0.07
CA ILE A 122 -19.42 2.23 -0.86
C ILE A 122 -20.76 2.60 -0.20
N GLN A 123 -20.86 2.43 1.12
CA GLN A 123 -22.09 2.71 1.87
C GLN A 123 -22.45 4.20 1.86
N LEU A 124 -21.46 5.08 2.01
CA LEU A 124 -21.69 6.54 1.92
C LEU A 124 -22.10 6.95 0.50
N ILE A 125 -21.47 6.39 -0.54
CA ILE A 125 -21.87 6.63 -1.93
C ILE A 125 -23.31 6.16 -2.16
N ALA A 126 -23.67 4.96 -1.70
CA ALA A 126 -25.03 4.42 -1.83
C ALA A 126 -26.06 5.32 -1.13
N SER A 127 -25.75 5.78 0.09
CA SER A 127 -26.60 6.71 0.84
C SER A 127 -26.76 8.05 0.10
N GLY A 128 -25.66 8.59 -0.45
CA GLY A 128 -25.66 9.86 -1.18
C GLY A 128 -26.42 9.78 -2.51
N GLU A 129 -26.28 8.67 -3.23
CA GLU A 129 -27.00 8.38 -4.47
C GLU A 129 -28.51 8.27 -4.22
N ASN A 130 -28.93 7.51 -3.20
CA ASN A 130 -30.35 7.31 -2.88
C ASN A 130 -31.04 8.56 -2.30
N SER A 131 -30.29 9.40 -1.57
CA SER A 131 -30.82 10.62 -0.95
C SER A 131 -30.66 11.88 -1.80
N GLY A 132 -30.00 11.77 -2.96
CA GLY A 132 -29.66 12.92 -3.80
C GLY A 132 -28.60 13.86 -3.17
N ARG A 133 -27.90 13.43 -2.11
CA ARG A 133 -26.87 14.19 -1.39
C ARG A 133 -25.47 13.61 -1.63
N LEU A 134 -25.17 13.32 -2.89
CA LEU A 134 -23.93 12.65 -3.27
C LEU A 134 -22.69 13.48 -2.91
N GLU A 135 -22.73 14.80 -3.10
CA GLU A 135 -21.64 15.72 -2.73
C GLU A 135 -21.23 15.59 -1.26
N GLU A 136 -22.19 15.76 -0.35
CA GLU A 136 -21.99 15.71 1.11
C GLU A 136 -21.48 14.33 1.55
N MET A 137 -22.04 13.24 0.98
CA MET A 137 -21.62 11.89 1.34
C MET A 137 -20.24 11.52 0.78
N LEU A 138 -19.87 12.02 -0.40
CA LEU A 138 -18.52 11.85 -0.95
C LEU A 138 -17.47 12.61 -0.14
N GLU A 139 -17.81 13.81 0.35
CA GLU A 139 -16.95 14.57 1.27
C GLU A 139 -16.71 13.78 2.57
N ARG A 140 -17.79 13.26 3.18
CA ARG A 140 -17.68 12.39 4.37
C ARG A 140 -16.88 11.12 4.09
N ALA A 141 -17.01 10.54 2.90
CA ALA A 141 -16.25 9.36 2.51
C ALA A 141 -14.75 9.68 2.38
N ALA A 142 -14.41 10.83 1.79
CA ALA A 142 -13.04 11.30 1.69
C ALA A 142 -12.43 11.53 3.08
N ASP A 143 -13.12 12.27 3.95
CA ASP A 143 -12.69 12.55 5.33
C ASP A 143 -12.52 11.26 6.15
N SER A 144 -13.44 10.30 5.99
CA SER A 144 -13.37 9.00 6.66
C SER A 144 -12.13 8.22 6.22
N GLN A 145 -11.84 8.17 4.92
CA GLN A 145 -10.68 7.45 4.42
C GLN A 145 -9.36 8.15 4.74
N GLU A 146 -9.33 9.48 4.84
CA GLU A 146 -8.16 10.23 5.33
C GLU A 146 -7.87 9.86 6.78
N ARG A 147 -8.89 9.86 7.66
CA ARG A 147 -8.72 9.45 9.07
C ARG A 147 -8.29 7.99 9.23
N GLU A 148 -8.87 7.08 8.45
CA GLU A 148 -8.48 5.66 8.48
C GLU A 148 -7.03 5.46 7.99
N MET A 149 -6.62 6.22 6.98
CA MET A 149 -5.25 6.24 6.48
C MET A 149 -4.27 6.76 7.54
N GLU A 150 -4.58 7.88 8.19
CA GLU A 150 -3.76 8.43 9.29
C GLU A 150 -3.60 7.43 10.43
N SER A 151 -4.68 6.77 10.85
CA SER A 151 -4.66 5.71 11.86
C SER A 151 -3.80 4.51 11.44
N THR A 152 -3.91 4.10 10.17
CA THR A 152 -3.08 3.02 9.61
C THR A 152 -1.61 3.39 9.61
N VAL A 153 -1.27 4.62 9.21
CA VAL A 153 0.11 5.13 9.23
C VAL A 153 0.64 5.20 10.66
N ALA A 154 -0.15 5.70 11.61
CA ALA A 154 0.22 5.74 13.03
C ALA A 154 0.49 4.34 13.59
N THR A 155 -0.36 3.36 13.23
CA THR A 155 -0.17 1.96 13.62
C THR A 155 1.14 1.39 13.04
N LEU A 156 1.43 1.66 11.77
CA LEU A 156 2.68 1.23 11.14
C LEU A 156 3.91 1.86 11.79
N VAL A 157 3.84 3.15 12.15
CA VAL A 157 4.90 3.84 12.89
C VAL A 157 5.06 3.23 14.29
N GLY A 158 3.96 2.93 14.99
CA GLY A 158 3.99 2.28 16.30
C GLY A 158 4.66 0.89 16.28
N LEU A 159 4.55 0.15 15.17
CA LEU A 159 5.24 -1.14 15.01
C LEU A 159 6.77 -1.03 14.90
N PHE A 160 7.33 0.17 14.66
CA PHE A 160 8.78 0.35 14.66
C PHE A 160 9.39 0.15 16.05
N GLU A 161 8.68 0.52 17.11
CA GLU A 161 9.18 0.38 18.48
C GLU A 161 9.54 -1.07 18.86
N PRO A 162 8.64 -2.07 18.73
CA PRO A 162 8.99 -3.47 19.02
C PRO A 162 10.06 -4.00 18.07
N PHE A 163 10.10 -3.55 16.82
CA PHE A 163 11.17 -3.90 15.88
C PHE A 163 12.54 -3.40 16.35
N MET A 164 12.62 -2.16 16.82
CA MET A 164 13.86 -1.57 17.34
C MET A 164 14.37 -2.31 18.58
N ILE A 165 13.47 -2.69 19.49
CA ILE A 165 13.81 -3.48 20.69
C ILE A 165 14.36 -4.85 20.28
N LEU A 166 13.68 -5.55 19.36
CA LEU A 166 14.14 -6.84 18.84
C LEU A 166 15.50 -6.74 18.17
N PHE A 167 15.70 -5.72 17.32
CA PHE A 167 16.95 -5.45 16.65
C PHE A 167 18.09 -5.22 17.65
N MET A 168 17.87 -4.38 18.66
CA MET A 168 18.85 -4.12 19.72
C MET A 168 19.19 -5.39 20.51
N GLY A 169 18.18 -6.22 20.84
CA GLY A 169 18.39 -7.49 21.52
C GLY A 169 19.25 -8.47 20.71
N VAL A 170 18.98 -8.60 19.42
CA VAL A 170 19.79 -9.42 18.51
C VAL A 170 21.22 -8.87 18.42
N MET A 171 21.40 -7.55 18.28
CA MET A 171 22.72 -6.94 18.25
C MET A 171 23.53 -7.22 19.52
N VAL A 172 22.93 -7.04 20.70
CA VAL A 172 23.59 -7.32 21.99
C VAL A 172 23.97 -8.79 22.09
N LEU A 173 23.07 -9.72 21.72
CA LEU A 173 23.36 -11.16 21.71
C LEU A 173 24.54 -11.51 20.81
N LEU A 174 24.59 -10.94 19.60
CA LEU A 174 25.70 -11.14 18.67
C LEU A 174 27.03 -10.66 19.24
N ILE A 175 27.05 -9.50 19.91
CA ILE A 175 28.25 -8.97 20.58
C ILE A 175 28.70 -9.91 21.69
N VAL A 176 27.79 -10.37 22.54
CA VAL A 176 28.10 -11.30 23.65
C VAL A 176 28.71 -12.60 23.11
N LEU A 177 28.11 -13.19 22.07
CA LEU A 177 28.64 -14.42 21.45
C LEU A 177 30.01 -14.19 20.82
N ALA A 178 30.21 -13.07 20.13
CA ALA A 178 31.49 -12.72 19.52
C ALA A 178 32.63 -12.59 20.55
N ILE A 179 32.31 -12.16 21.78
CA ILE A 179 33.28 -12.04 22.88
C ILE A 179 33.47 -13.37 23.61
N LEU A 180 32.40 -14.12 23.88
CA LEU A 180 32.47 -15.36 24.66
C LEU A 180 33.14 -16.51 23.90
N LEU A 181 32.90 -16.65 22.59
CA LEU A 181 33.47 -17.75 21.80
C LEU A 181 35.01 -17.83 21.90
N PRO A 182 35.77 -16.73 21.67
CA PRO A 182 37.23 -16.75 21.87
C PRO A 182 37.67 -17.13 23.28
N ILE A 183 36.92 -16.74 24.31
CA ILE A 183 37.24 -17.06 25.71
C ILE A 183 37.10 -18.56 25.97
N PHE A 184 36.06 -19.20 25.43
CA PHE A 184 35.87 -20.64 25.53
C PHE A 184 37.00 -21.41 24.83
N ASP A 185 37.41 -20.97 23.63
CA ASP A 185 38.51 -21.58 22.88
C ASP A 185 39.84 -21.47 23.64
N LEU A 186 40.10 -20.33 24.27
CA LEU A 186 41.31 -20.13 25.10
C LEU A 186 41.34 -21.04 26.33
N ASN A 187 40.21 -21.26 27.00
CA ASN A 187 40.16 -22.12 28.19
C ASN A 187 40.38 -23.62 27.85
N GLN A 188 40.00 -24.05 26.64
CA GLN A 188 40.26 -25.41 26.18
C GLN A 188 41.73 -25.66 25.81
N LEU A 189 42.47 -24.63 25.39
CA LEU A 189 43.90 -24.70 25.10
C LEU A 189 44.80 -24.76 26.36
N VAL A 190 44.25 -24.43 27.54
CA VAL A 190 44.99 -24.37 28.80
C VAL A 190 44.89 -25.68 29.61
N LYS A 191 44.16 -26.69 29.10
CA LYS A 191 44.19 -28.08 29.61
C LYS A 191 45.08 -28.96 28.74
#